data_AF-A0A958K6A2-F1
#
_entry.id   AF-A0A958K6A2-F1
#
_cell.length_a   1.000
_cell.length_b   1.000
_cell.length_c   1.000
_cell.angle_alpha   90.00
_cell.angle_beta   90.00
_cell.angle_gamma   90.00
#
_symmetry.space_group_name_H-M   'P 1'
#
loop_
_entity.id
_entity.type
_entity.pdbx_description
1 polymer ?
#
loop_
_entity_poly.entity_id
_entity_poly.type
_entity_poly.pdbx_seq_one_letter_code
_entity_poly.pdbx_strand_id
1 'polypeptide(L)'
;MIFTVKKIKGMAFAVVVAFVLVMFLYRPDPSRFYQASGVVEAEEARIGSLVGGRVAKVLVEEGEVVSKGAILVQLEPFALEERQ
;
A
#
# COMPACT_ATOMS: atom_id res chain seq x y z
N MET A 1 -55.11 35.50 -20.38
CA MET A 1 -54.30 34.26 -20.37
C MET A 1 -52.82 34.48 -20.73
N ILE A 2 -52.47 35.45 -21.58
CA ILE A 2 -51.09 35.73 -22.05
C ILE A 2 -50.12 36.19 -20.94
N PHE A 3 -50.59 36.94 -19.95
CA PHE A 3 -49.75 37.48 -18.87
C PHE A 3 -49.20 36.41 -17.91
N THR A 4 -49.95 35.31 -17.69
CA THR A 4 -49.52 34.19 -16.83
C THR A 4 -48.34 33.45 -17.47
N VAL A 5 -48.40 33.21 -18.78
CA VAL A 5 -47.33 32.51 -19.53
C VAL A 5 -46.04 33.33 -19.55
N LYS A 6 -46.14 34.67 -19.64
CA LYS A 6 -44.97 35.56 -19.60
C LYS A 6 -44.26 35.56 -18.24
N LYS A 7 -45.02 35.47 -17.14
CA LYS A 7 -44.47 35.32 -15.78
C LYS A 7 -43.81 33.96 -15.56
N ILE A 8 -44.40 32.88 -16.09
CA ILE A 8 -43.83 31.51 -16.01
C ILE A 8 -42.51 31.42 -16.78
N LYS A 9 -42.44 32.01 -17.99
CA LYS A 9 -41.18 32.05 -18.77
C LYS A 9 -40.08 32.86 -18.08
N GLY A 10 -40.42 33.98 -17.45
CA GLY A 10 -39.47 34.77 -16.65
C GLY A 10 -38.96 34.03 -15.40
N MET A 11 -39.85 33.31 -14.72
CA MET A 11 -39.49 32.47 -13.57
C MET A 11 -38.56 31.32 -13.99
N ALA A 12 -38.89 30.62 -15.08
CA ALA A 12 -38.06 29.54 -15.62
C ALA A 12 -36.65 30.06 -15.99
N PHE A 13 -36.57 31.23 -16.61
CA PHE A 13 -35.28 31.85 -16.94
C PHE A 13 -34.47 32.18 -15.68
N ALA A 14 -35.10 32.75 -14.65
CA ALA A 14 -34.43 33.04 -13.38
C ALA A 14 -33.90 31.77 -12.69
N VAL A 15 -34.66 30.67 -12.72
CA VAL A 15 -34.24 29.37 -12.16
C VAL A 15 -33.03 28.81 -12.93
N VAL A 16 -33.04 28.88 -14.26
CA VAL A 16 -31.89 28.42 -15.07
C VAL A 16 -30.65 29.27 -14.79
N VAL A 17 -30.80 30.59 -14.71
CA VAL A 17 -29.68 31.49 -14.40
C VAL A 17 -29.13 31.21 -13.00
N ALA A 18 -30.00 31.04 -12.01
CA ALA A 18 -29.60 30.69 -10.64
C ALA A 18 -28.89 29.32 -10.60
N PHE A 19 -29.38 28.33 -11.34
CA PHE A 19 -28.77 27.00 -11.43
C PHE A 19 -27.37 27.05 -12.04
N VAL A 20 -27.19 27.78 -13.14
CA VAL A 20 -25.88 27.97 -13.79
C VAL A 20 -24.93 28.74 -12.87
N LEU A 21 -25.42 29.76 -12.16
CA LEU A 21 -24.63 30.50 -11.17
C LEU A 21 -24.15 29.59 -10.04
N VAL A 22 -25.04 28.77 -9.47
CA VAL A 22 -24.69 27.80 -8.44
C VAL A 22 -23.65 26.81 -8.96
N MET A 23 -23.83 26.29 -10.17
CA MET A 23 -22.89 25.34 -10.77
C MET A 23 -21.52 25.98 -11.04
N PHE A 24 -21.47 27.23 -11.49
CA PHE A 24 -20.22 27.96 -11.76
C PHE A 24 -19.48 28.36 -10.48
N LEU A 25 -20.22 28.66 -9.41
CA LEU A 25 -19.65 28.98 -8.09
C LEU A 25 -19.29 27.73 -7.28
N TYR A 26 -19.85 26.57 -7.62
CA TYR A 26 -19.50 25.31 -6.99
C TYR A 26 -18.11 24.86 -7.45
N ARG A 27 -17.10 25.12 -6.62
CA ARG A 27 -15.76 24.55 -6.80
C ARG A 27 -15.60 23.36 -5.84
N PRO A 28 -15.65 22.11 -6.34
CA PRO A 28 -15.32 20.97 -5.50
C PRO A 28 -13.88 21.12 -5.03
N ASP A 29 -13.67 20.96 -3.73
CA ASP A 29 -12.36 21.08 -3.12
C ASP A 29 -11.49 19.88 -3.52
N PRO A 30 -10.45 20.07 -4.37
CA PRO A 30 -9.59 18.97 -4.79
C PRO A 30 -8.65 18.51 -3.66
N SER A 31 -8.61 19.22 -2.53
CA SER A 31 -7.69 18.94 -1.42
C SER A 31 -8.19 17.92 -0.41
N ARG A 32 -9.35 17.28 -0.66
CA ARG A 32 -9.74 16.04 0.05
C ARG A 32 -8.87 14.86 -0.38
N PHE A 33 -7.57 14.98 -0.18
CA PHE A 33 -6.68 13.84 -0.13
C PHE A 33 -7.05 13.05 1.12
N TYR A 34 -7.54 11.83 0.93
CA TYR A 34 -7.71 10.89 2.02
C TYR A 34 -6.32 10.54 2.56
N GLN A 35 -5.89 11.26 3.60
CA GLN A 35 -4.68 10.95 4.33
C GLN A 35 -4.99 9.80 5.29
N ALA A 36 -4.42 8.64 5.00
CA ALA A 36 -4.46 7.49 5.89
C ALA A 36 -3.04 7.26 6.40
N SER A 37 -2.91 7.16 7.72
CA SER A 37 -1.68 6.70 8.36
C SER A 37 -1.74 5.19 8.49
N GLY A 38 -0.65 4.52 8.15
CA GLY A 38 -0.52 3.08 8.26
C GLY A 38 0.94 2.68 8.44
N VAL A 39 1.15 1.42 8.75
CA VAL A 39 2.48 0.82 8.86
C VAL A 39 2.62 -0.23 7.77
N VAL A 40 3.80 -0.32 7.16
CA VAL A 40 4.14 -1.41 6.25
C VAL A 40 4.71 -2.54 7.09
N GLU A 41 4.05 -3.70 7.03
CA GLU A 41 4.49 -4.91 7.71
C GLU A 41 5.12 -5.89 6.73
N ALA A 42 6.11 -6.64 7.19
CA ALA A 42 6.78 -7.70 6.46
C ALA A 42 6.75 -9.00 7.26
N GLU A 43 6.76 -10.14 6.57
CA GLU A 43 6.96 -11.43 7.21
C GLU A 43 8.44 -11.60 7.55
N GLU A 44 8.77 -11.63 8.83
CA GLU A 44 10.13 -11.83 9.31
C GLU A 44 10.33 -13.26 9.82
N ALA A 45 11.37 -13.91 9.31
CA ALA A 45 11.82 -15.20 9.82
C ALA A 45 13.23 -15.09 10.41
N ARG A 46 13.37 -15.40 11.70
CA ARG A 46 14.68 -15.53 12.35
C ARG A 46 15.13 -16.98 12.28
N ILE A 47 16.08 -17.24 11.41
CA ILE A 47 16.58 -18.60 11.17
C ILE A 47 17.70 -18.91 12.15
N GLY A 48 17.59 -20.04 12.84
CA GLY A 48 18.62 -20.60 13.71
C GLY A 48 18.89 -22.07 13.38
N SER A 49 20.08 -22.57 13.71
CA SER A 49 20.39 -23.99 13.56
C SER A 49 19.71 -24.80 14.66
N LEU A 50 19.16 -25.97 14.31
CA LEU A 50 18.64 -26.95 15.27
C LEU A 50 19.74 -27.73 15.98
N VAL A 51 20.96 -27.71 15.43
CA VAL A 51 22.14 -28.37 15.99
C VAL A 51 23.23 -27.35 16.28
N GLY A 52 23.96 -27.56 17.37
CA GLY A 52 25.19 -26.80 17.64
C GLY A 52 26.30 -27.17 16.67
N GLY A 53 27.25 -26.26 16.46
CA GLY A 53 28.41 -26.48 15.59
C GLY A 53 29.17 -25.18 15.36
N ARG A 54 30.40 -25.27 14.86
CA ARG A 54 31.13 -24.08 14.39
C ARG A 54 30.69 -23.74 12.99
N VAL A 55 30.53 -22.46 12.69
CA VAL A 55 30.27 -21.99 11.33
C VAL A 55 31.53 -22.21 10.50
N ALA A 56 31.42 -23.07 9.49
CA ALA A 56 32.49 -23.29 8.52
C ALA A 56 32.49 -22.17 7.46
N LYS A 57 31.30 -21.79 6.97
CA LYS A 57 31.15 -20.77 5.94
C LYS A 57 29.78 -20.08 5.99
N VAL A 58 29.75 -18.78 5.72
CA VAL A 58 28.54 -18.03 5.38
C VAL A 58 28.46 -17.93 3.86
N LEU A 59 27.31 -18.27 3.27
CA LEU A 59 27.14 -18.43 1.82
C LEU A 59 26.34 -17.28 1.18
N VAL A 60 25.91 -16.31 1.98
CA VAL A 60 25.10 -15.16 1.55
C VAL A 60 25.63 -13.89 2.19
N GLU A 61 25.40 -12.76 1.55
CA GLU A 61 25.73 -11.43 2.06
C GLU A 61 24.51 -10.70 2.61
N GLU A 62 24.73 -9.68 3.45
CA GLU A 62 23.64 -8.85 3.97
C GLU A 62 22.94 -8.09 2.82
N GLY A 63 21.60 -8.15 2.81
CA GLY A 63 20.77 -7.56 1.76
C GLY A 63 20.62 -8.42 0.50
N GLU A 64 21.25 -9.60 0.46
CA GLU A 64 21.10 -10.53 -0.66
C GLU A 64 19.68 -11.13 -0.72
N VAL A 65 19.10 -11.18 -1.92
CA VAL A 65 17.78 -11.79 -2.15
C VAL A 65 17.95 -13.30 -2.31
N VAL A 66 17.29 -14.07 -1.45
CA VAL A 66 17.35 -15.53 -1.46
C VAL A 66 15.98 -16.14 -1.76
N SER A 67 15.99 -17.37 -2.28
CA SER A 67 14.79 -18.18 -2.49
C SER A 67 14.60 -19.20 -1.36
N LYS A 68 13.37 -19.69 -1.20
CA LYS A 68 13.07 -20.75 -0.24
C LYS A 68 13.95 -21.98 -0.51
N GLY A 69 14.59 -22.49 0.56
CA GLY A 69 15.50 -23.63 0.48
C GLY A 69 16.96 -23.26 0.15
N ALA A 70 17.28 -21.98 -0.04
CA ALA A 70 18.65 -21.53 -0.16
C ALA A 70 19.47 -21.89 1.08
N ILE A 71 20.72 -22.30 0.86
CA ILE A 71 21.66 -22.62 1.94
C ILE A 71 22.33 -21.32 2.35
N LEU A 72 22.11 -20.88 3.59
CA LEU A 72 22.64 -19.60 4.10
C LEU A 72 24.00 -19.76 4.78
N VAL A 73 24.18 -20.87 5.51
CA VAL A 73 25.37 -21.14 6.32
C VAL A 73 25.70 -22.62 6.25
N GLN A 74 26.99 -22.94 6.23
CA GLN A 74 27.52 -24.29 6.39
C GLN A 74 28.17 -24.43 7.77
N LEU A 75 27.78 -25.47 8.51
CA LEU A 75 28.40 -25.84 9.77
C LEU A 75 29.49 -26.88 9.55
N GLU A 76 30.51 -26.86 10.40
CA GLU A 76 31.53 -27.91 10.45
C GLU A 76 30.87 -29.28 10.70
N PRO A 77 31.34 -30.36 10.05
CA PRO A 77 30.88 -31.71 10.33
C PRO A 77 31.04 -32.00 11.82
N PHE A 78 29.96 -32.43 12.47
CA PHE A 78 30.07 -33.00 13.80
C PHE A 78 30.83 -34.32 13.62
N ALA A 79 32.01 -34.44 14.23
CA ALA A 79 32.84 -35.63 14.15
C ALA A 79 32.11 -36.85 14.76
N LEU A 80 31.27 -37.50 13.94
CA LEU A 80 30.70 -38.83 14.21
C LEU A 80 31.64 -39.94 13.72
N GLU A 81 32.79 -39.59 13.14
CA GLU A 81 33.76 -40.53 12.57
C GLU A 81 34.55 -41.34 13.62
N GLU A 82 34.47 -41.00 14.92
CA GLU A 82 35.18 -41.75 15.98
C GLU A 82 34.36 -42.90 16.59
N ARG A 83 33.14 -43.20 16.12
CA ARG A 83 32.31 -44.32 16.64
C ARG A 83 31.80 -45.29 15.58
N GLN A 84 32.66 -45.71 14.67
CA GLN A 84 32.50 -46.97 13.93
C GLN A 84 33.77 -47.82 14.02
#